data_AF-A0A1L5L1Z9-F1
#
_entry.id   AF-A0A1L5L1Z9-F1
#
_cell.length_a   1.000
_cell.length_b   1.000
_cell.length_c   1.000
_cell.angle_alpha   90.00
_cell.angle_beta   90.00
_cell.angle_gamma   90.00
#
_symmetry.space_group_name_H-M   'P 1'
#
loop_
_entity.id
_entity.type
_entity.pdbx_description
1 polymer ?
#
loop_
_entity_poly.entity_id
_entity_poly.type
_entity_poly.pdbx_seq_one_letter_code
_entity_poly.pdbx_strand_id
1 'polypeptide(L)' 'MSKGTVSAAMGMLQMLIFTVGIEISKHAWLNGGNGLFNLFNLVNGILWLSLMVIFLKDKQMGNSHEG' A
#
# COMPACT_ATOMS: atom_id res chain seq x y z
N MET A 1 -21.55 -3.43 -7.35
CA MET A 1 -20.38 -4.27 -7.07
C MET A 1 -20.64 -5.06 -5.79
N SER A 2 -20.53 -6.40 -5.80
CA SER A 2 -20.81 -7.22 -4.61
C SER A 2 -19.71 -7.04 -3.56
N LYS A 3 -20.07 -7.06 -2.26
CA LYS A 3 -19.10 -7.04 -1.14
C LYS A 3 -18.05 -8.14 -1.30
N GLY A 4 -18.42 -9.29 -1.88
CA GLY A 4 -17.50 -10.39 -2.20
C GLY A 4 -16.45 -10.03 -3.25
N THR A 5 -16.83 -9.29 -4.30
CA THR A 5 -15.89 -8.83 -5.33
C THR A 5 -14.87 -7.85 -4.77
N VAL A 6 -15.28 -6.95 -3.87
CA VAL A 6 -14.38 -5.98 -3.21
C VAL A 6 -13.39 -6.71 -2.31
N SER A 7 -13.87 -7.65 -1.49
CA SER A 7 -13.01 -8.43 -0.60
C SER A 7 -11.98 -9.26 -1.36
N ALA A 8 -12.38 -9.90 -2.46
CA ALA A 8 -11.46 -10.66 -3.31
C ALA A 8 -10.41 -9.75 -3.96
N ALA A 9 -10.81 -8.59 -4.49
CA ALA A 9 -9.90 -7.64 -5.10
C ALA A 9 -8.86 -7.10 -4.10
N MET A 10 -9.29 -6.71 -2.89
CA MET A 10 -8.39 -6.23 -1.84
C MET A 10 -7.38 -7.32 -1.43
N GLY A 11 -7.83 -8.57 -1.28
CA GLY A 11 -6.97 -9.69 -0.94
C GLY A 11 -5.94 -9.99 -2.02
N MET A 12 -6.34 -10.03 -3.29
CA MET A 12 -5.43 -10.30 -4.40
C MET A 12 -4.39 -9.17 -4.60
N LEU A 13 -4.80 -7.91 -4.44
CA LEU A 13 -3.86 -6.78 -4.49
C LEU A 13 -2.84 -6.86 -3.36
N GLN A 14 -3.27 -7.18 -2.14
CA GLN A 14 -2.36 -7.34 -1.01
C GLN A 14 -1.37 -8.49 -1.22
N MET A 15 -1.83 -9.64 -1.73
CA MET A 15 -0.96 -10.76 -2.07
C MET A 15 0.09 -10.40 -3.12
N LEU A 16 -0.28 -9.65 -4.16
CA LEU A 16 0.64 -9.18 -5.19
C LEU A 16 1.71 -8.25 -4.60
N ILE A 17 1.29 -7.28 -3.78
CA ILE A 17 2.20 -6.33 -3.13
C ILE A 17 3.19 -7.07 -2.24
N PHE A 18 2.74 -8.05 -1.45
CA PHE A 18 3.64 -8.82 -0.61
C PHE A 18 4.58 -9.71 -1.41
N THR A 19 4.10 -10.39 -2.44
CA THR A 19 4.94 -11.29 -3.26
C THR A 19 6.07 -10.53 -3.92
N VAL A 20 5.75 -9.42 -4.60
CA VAL A 20 6.74 -8.57 -5.27
C VAL A 20 7.63 -7.85 -4.24
N GLY A 21 7.03 -7.34 -3.16
CA GLY A 21 7.73 -6.63 -2.09
C GLY A 21 8.78 -7.51 -1.40
N ILE A 22 8.50 -8.79 -1.18
CA ILE A 22 9.45 -9.74 -0.57
C ILE A 22 10.64 -9.97 -1.49
N GLU A 23 10.43 -10.18 -2.80
CA GLU A 23 11.55 -10.42 -3.71
C GLU A 23 12.44 -9.18 -3.86
N ILE A 24 11.84 -7.98 -3.93
CA ILE A 24 12.59 -6.72 -3.94
C ILE A 24 13.34 -6.51 -2.62
N SER A 25 12.69 -6.78 -1.47
CA SER A 25 13.30 -6.65 -0.14
C SER A 25 14.51 -7.57 0.00
N LYS A 26 14.43 -8.78 -0.54
CA LYS A 26 15.54 -9.73 -0.57
C LYS A 26 16.73 -9.18 -1.36
N HIS A 27 16.50 -8.62 -2.54
CA HIS A 27 17.57 -7.98 -3.32
C HIS A 27 18.14 -6.75 -2.62
N ALA A 28 17.30 -5.93 -1.98
CA ALA A 28 17.75 -4.77 -1.21
C ALA A 28 18.63 -5.18 -0.03
N TRP A 29 18.27 -6.25 0.67
CA TRP A 29 19.06 -6.79 1.78
C TRP A 29 20.37 -7.41 1.30
N LEU A 30 20.37 -8.19 0.22
CA LEU A 30 21.60 -8.81 -0.30
C LEU A 30 22.61 -7.77 -0.81
N ASN A 31 22.15 -6.67 -1.40
CA ASN A 31 23.03 -5.64 -1.95
C ASN A 31 23.46 -4.55 -0.94
N GLY A 32 22.72 -4.39 0.16
CA GLY A 32 22.93 -3.27 1.09
C GLY A 32 22.67 -3.56 2.56
N GLY A 33 22.57 -4.84 2.91
CA GLY A 33 22.35 -5.32 4.26
C GLY A 33 21.09 -4.73 4.90
N ASN A 34 21.16 -4.54 6.22
CA ASN A 34 20.04 -4.04 7.00
C ASN A 34 19.67 -2.59 6.67
N GLY A 35 20.61 -1.77 6.19
CA GLY A 35 20.34 -0.36 5.87
C GLY A 35 19.34 -0.20 4.72
N LEU A 36 19.63 -0.84 3.58
CA LEU A 36 18.75 -0.80 2.40
C LEU A 36 17.43 -1.54 2.62
N PHE A 37 17.43 -2.62 3.40
CA PHE A 37 16.20 -3.30 3.82
C PHE A 37 15.29 -2.38 4.64
N ASN A 38 15.82 -1.72 5.67
CA ASN A 38 15.04 -0.80 6.49
C ASN A 38 14.57 0.44 5.71
N LEU A 39 15.40 0.97 4.80
CA LEU A 39 15.02 2.07 3.94
C LEU A 39 13.86 1.69 3.02
N PHE A 40 13.88 0.49 2.44
CA PHE A 40 12.77 -0.03 1.65
C PHE A 40 11.48 -0.12 2.47
N ASN A 41 11.55 -0.63 3.70
CA ASN A 41 10.39 -0.67 4.60
C ASN A 41 9.89 0.73 4.95
N LEU A 42 10.78 1.69 5.18
CA LEU A 42 10.42 3.09 5.46
C LEU A 42 9.67 3.72 4.29
N VAL A 43 10.13 3.51 3.05
CA VAL A 43 9.46 4.01 1.84
C VAL A 43 8.06 3.41 1.71
N ASN A 44 7.88 2.12 1.98
CA ASN A 44 6.56 1.48 1.99
C ASN A 44 5.62 2.11 3.04
N GLY A 45 6.14 2.41 4.23
CA GLY A 45 5.39 3.11 5.29
C GLY A 45 4.99 4.54 4.89
N ILE A 46 5.90 5.29 4.25
CA ILE A 46 5.62 6.64 3.73
C ILE A 46 4.57 6.60 2.62
N LEU A 47 4.64 5.61 1.71
CA LEU A 47 3.67 5.44 0.64
C LEU A 47 2.27 5.17 1.20
N TRP A 48 2.16 4.30 2.21
CA TRP A 48 0.90 4.07 2.93
C TRP A 48 0.37 5.35 3.60
N LEU A 49 1.24 6.09 4.31
CA LEU A 49 0.84 7.31 5.01
C LEU A 49 0.41 8.40 4.03
N SER A 50 1.11 8.54 2.90
CA SER A 50 0.77 9.51 1.84
C SER A 50 -0.60 9.19 1.24
N LEU A 51 -0.86 7.91 0.93
CA LEU A 51 -2.18 7.45 0.47
C LEU A 51 -3.27 7.72 1.50
N MET A 52 -3.00 7.50 2.79
CA MET A 52 -3.95 7.82 3.87
C MET A 52 -4.23 9.32 3.96
N VAL A 53 -3.21 10.16 3.88
CA VAL A 53 -3.37 11.62 3.91
C VAL A 53 -4.17 12.11 2.70
N ILE A 54 -3.88 11.61 1.50
CA ILE A 54 -4.63 11.93 0.29
C ILE A 54 -6.09 11.48 0.45
N PHE A 55 -6.33 10.24 0.86
CA PHE A 55 -7.67 9.70 1.06
C PHE A 55 -8.47 10.49 2.10
N LEU A 56 -7.85 10.91 3.20
CA LEU A 56 -8.51 11.72 4.23
C LEU A 56 -8.77 13.16 3.75
N LYS A 57 -7.87 13.75 2.96
CA LYS A 57 -8.11 15.03 2.30
C LYS A 57 -9.28 14.95 1.29
N ASP A 58 -9.33 13.86 0.53
CA ASP A 58 -10.40 13.60 -0.44
C ASP A 58 -11.74 13.30 0.23
N LYS A 59 -11.77 12.94 1.52
CA LYS A 59 -13.03 12.63 2.22
C LYS A 59 -13.94 13.85 2.47
N GLN A 60 -13.52 15.07 2.10
CA GLN A 60 -14.45 16.19 1.90
C GLN A 60 -15.38 15.98 0.67
N MET A 61 -15.09 15.01 -0.20
CA MET A 61 -15.87 14.69 -1.42
C MET A 61 -17.03 13.72 -1.18
N GLY A 62 -17.19 13.19 0.04
CA GLY A 62 -18.36 12.39 0.41
C GLY A 62 -19.63 13.21 0.72
N ASN A 63 -19.54 14.55 0.77
CA ASN A 63 -20.64 15.43 1.20
C ASN A 63 -21.33 16.18 0.03
N SER A 64 -21.32 15.64 -1.19
CA SER A 64 -21.94 16.32 -2.35
C SER A 64 -22.90 15.45 -3.17
N HIS A 65 -23.47 14.39 -2.58
CA HIS A 65 -24.57 13.64 -3.21
C HIS A 65 -25.70 13.28 -2.22
N GLU A 66 -26.08 14.24 -1.38
CA GLU A 66 -27.40 14.30 -0.77
C GLU A 66 -27.97 15.71 -1.05
N GLY A 67 -28.64 15.83 -2.21
CA GLY A 67 -29.30 17.03 -2.70
C GLY A 67 -30.09 16.69 -3.96
#